data_AF-A0A2E4IEJ4-F1
#
_entry.id   AF-A0A2E4IEJ4-F1
#
_cell.length_a   1.000
_cell.length_b   1.000
_cell.length_c   1.000
_cell.angle_alpha   90.00
_cell.angle_beta   90.00
_cell.angle_gamma   90.00
#
_symmetry.space_group_name_H-M   'P 1'
#
loop_
_entity.id
_entity.type
_entity.pdbx_description
1 polymer ?
#
loop_
_entity_poly.entity_id
_entity_poly.type
_entity_poly.pdbx_seq_one_letter_code
_entity_poly.pdbx_strand_id
1 'polypeptide(L)'
;MGIKKRIVRKKKKNEASEALAKISGVKELEMAATILKDLAERKERKEKIDNKIKQLKNKSKEKPKEKVNKKLKRIQELDSLRKTGIITKKEFEKLKSDLLNQA
;
A
#
# COMPACT_ATOMS: atom_id res chain seq x y z
N MET A 1 -21.50 55.80 -47.26
CA MET A 1 -21.04 54.39 -47.40
C MET A 1 -21.55 53.59 -46.21
N GLY A 2 -22.48 52.65 -46.41
CA GLY A 2 -23.06 51.86 -45.32
C GLY A 2 -22.18 50.65 -44.97
N ILE A 3 -21.81 50.50 -43.70
CA ILE A 3 -20.97 49.40 -43.21
C ILE A 3 -21.76 48.09 -43.27
N LYS A 4 -21.39 47.16 -44.16
CA LYS A 4 -22.00 45.83 -44.26
C LYS A 4 -21.49 44.94 -43.11
N LYS A 5 -22.36 44.57 -42.18
CA LYS A 5 -22.05 43.61 -41.10
C LYS A 5 -22.02 42.17 -41.64
N ARG A 6 -20.98 41.41 -41.27
CA ARG A 6 -20.84 39.98 -41.62
C ARG A 6 -21.82 39.14 -40.79
N ILE A 7 -22.77 38.47 -41.45
CA ILE A 7 -23.71 37.55 -40.78
C ILE A 7 -23.05 36.18 -40.64
N VAL A 8 -22.77 35.75 -39.40
CA VAL A 8 -22.25 34.41 -39.11
C VAL A 8 -23.42 33.52 -38.68
N ARG A 9 -23.80 32.55 -39.52
CA ARG A 9 -24.83 31.56 -39.18
C ARG A 9 -24.19 30.37 -38.46
N LYS A 10 -24.76 29.95 -37.32
CA LYS A 10 -24.28 28.77 -36.59
C LYS A 10 -24.69 27.48 -37.33
N LYS A 11 -23.79 26.50 -37.40
CA LYS A 11 -24.09 25.18 -37.97
C LYS A 11 -25.07 24.43 -37.05
N LYS A 12 -26.09 23.77 -37.63
CA LYS A 12 -26.99 22.87 -36.89
C LYS A 12 -26.21 21.64 -36.39
N LYS A 13 -26.59 21.12 -35.22
CA LYS A 13 -26.03 19.87 -34.69
C LYS A 13 -26.52 18.70 -35.54
N ASN A 14 -25.64 17.74 -35.84
CA ASN A 14 -26.00 16.56 -36.63
C ASN A 14 -26.67 15.50 -35.74
N GLU A 15 -27.99 15.52 -35.70
CA GLU A 15 -28.82 14.58 -34.93
C GLU A 15 -28.69 13.13 -35.46
N ALA A 16 -28.45 12.97 -36.77
CA ALA A 16 -28.27 11.66 -37.41
C ALA A 16 -27.05 10.89 -36.86
N SER A 17 -25.93 11.57 -36.60
CA SER A 17 -24.75 10.92 -36.01
C SER A 17 -24.99 10.49 -34.57
N GLU A 18 -25.83 11.22 -33.82
CA GLU A 18 -26.17 10.87 -32.45
C GLU A 18 -27.12 9.67 -32.39
N ALA A 19 -28.09 9.60 -33.31
CA ALA A 19 -28.97 8.45 -33.45
C ALA A 19 -28.20 7.19 -33.87
N LEU A 20 -27.28 7.30 -34.84
CA LEU A 20 -26.42 6.18 -35.26
C LEU A 20 -25.53 5.67 -34.12
N ALA A 21 -24.99 6.57 -33.28
CA ALA A 21 -24.18 6.18 -32.13
C ALA A 21 -24.99 5.48 -31.03
N LYS A 22 -26.28 5.82 -30.87
CA LYS A 22 -27.20 5.13 -29.95
C LYS A 22 -27.58 3.74 -30.47
N ILE A 23 -27.75 3.60 -31.79
CA ILE A 23 -28.05 2.30 -32.43
C ILE A 23 -26.83 1.36 -32.42
N SER A 24 -25.63 1.89 -32.63
CA SER A 24 -24.42 1.07 -32.74
C SER A 24 -23.85 0.61 -31.40
N GLY A 25 -24.25 1.22 -30.27
CA GLY A 25 -23.82 0.84 -28.92
C GLY A 25 -22.31 0.96 -28.67
N VAL A 26 -21.53 1.52 -29.60
CA VAL A 26 -20.06 1.48 -29.58
C VAL A 26 -19.48 2.09 -28.31
N LYS A 27 -20.05 3.21 -27.85
CA LYS A 27 -19.61 3.85 -26.59
C LYS A 27 -19.88 2.99 -25.37
N GLU A 28 -21.00 2.28 -25.34
CA GLU A 28 -21.35 1.39 -24.22
C GLU A 28 -20.44 0.16 -24.21
N LEU A 29 -20.08 -0.36 -25.38
CA LEU A 29 -19.12 -1.45 -25.54
C LEU A 29 -17.71 -1.04 -25.12
N GLU A 30 -17.26 0.17 -25.46
CA GLU A 30 -15.96 0.71 -25.01
C GLU A 30 -15.93 0.88 -23.47
N MET A 31 -17.02 1.35 -22.87
CA MET A 31 -17.16 1.40 -21.42
C MET A 31 -17.17 -0.01 -20.80
N ALA A 32 -17.87 -0.97 -21.40
CA ALA A 32 -17.88 -2.34 -20.91
C ALA A 32 -16.47 -2.97 -20.97
N ALA A 33 -15.72 -2.73 -22.04
CA ALA A 33 -14.35 -3.22 -22.20
C ALA A 33 -13.40 -2.64 -21.14
N THR A 34 -13.51 -1.34 -20.85
CA THR A 34 -12.72 -0.68 -19.79
C THR A 34 -13.07 -1.20 -18.40
N ILE A 35 -14.37 -1.36 -18.09
CA ILE A 35 -14.82 -1.94 -16.81
C ILE A 35 -14.30 -3.37 -16.64
N LEU A 36 -14.38 -4.21 -17.68
CA LEU A 36 -13.90 -5.59 -17.62
C LEU A 36 -12.39 -5.67 -17.38
N LYS A 37 -11.63 -4.79 -18.03
CA LYS A 37 -10.17 -4.67 -17.80
C LYS A 37 -9.86 -4.29 -16.35
N ASP A 38 -10.55 -3.28 -15.82
CA ASP A 38 -10.38 -2.84 -14.44
C ASP A 38 -10.73 -3.95 -13.43
N LEU A 39 -11.80 -4.72 -13.69
CA LEU A 39 -12.20 -5.84 -12.84
C LEU A 39 -11.16 -6.97 -12.86
N ALA A 40 -10.59 -7.28 -14.02
CA ALA A 40 -9.52 -8.27 -14.13
C ALA A 40 -8.29 -7.87 -13.32
N GLU A 41 -7.83 -6.61 -13.47
CA GLU A 41 -6.70 -6.10 -12.69
C GLU A 41 -6.96 -6.11 -11.18
N ARG A 42 -8.18 -5.77 -10.74
CA ARG A 42 -8.57 -5.85 -9.32
C ARG A 42 -8.49 -7.27 -8.79
N LYS A 43 -8.91 -8.26 -9.57
CA LYS A 43 -8.84 -9.68 -9.19
C LYS A 43 -7.40 -10.13 -9.00
N GLU A 44 -6.52 -9.80 -9.94
CA GLU A 44 -5.09 -10.14 -9.83
C GLU A 44 -4.42 -9.50 -8.61
N ARG A 45 -4.72 -8.22 -8.33
CA ARG A 45 -4.17 -7.52 -7.15
C ARG A 45 -4.64 -8.20 -5.86
N LYS A 46 -5.92 -8.59 -5.79
CA LYS A 46 -6.48 -9.29 -4.64
C LYS A 46 -5.78 -10.64 -4.40
N GLU A 47 -5.61 -11.44 -5.45
CA GLU A 47 -4.92 -12.73 -5.34
C GLU A 47 -3.46 -12.59 -4.89
N LYS A 48 -2.72 -11.60 -5.42
CA LYS A 48 -1.35 -11.30 -4.98
C LYS A 48 -1.29 -10.94 -3.49
N ILE A 49 -2.23 -10.13 -3.02
CA ILE A 49 -2.32 -9.73 -1.60
C ILE A 49 -2.67 -10.95 -0.73
N ASP A 50 -3.68 -11.73 -1.10
CA ASP A 50 -4.10 -12.91 -0.34
C ASP A 50 -2.97 -13.95 -0.23
N ASN A 51 -2.23 -14.16 -1.31
CA ASN A 51 -1.06 -15.05 -1.31
C ASN A 51 0.05 -14.54 -0.38
N LYS A 52 0.33 -13.23 -0.40
CA LYS A 52 1.31 -12.62 0.49
C LYS A 52 0.89 -12.73 1.96
N ILE A 53 -0.39 -12.53 2.27
CA ILE A 53 -0.95 -12.70 3.61
C ILE A 53 -0.82 -14.15 4.08
N LYS A 54 -1.15 -15.13 3.23
CA LYS A 54 -0.98 -16.56 3.54
C LYS A 54 0.48 -16.90 3.84
N GLN A 55 1.41 -16.42 3.01
CA GLN A 55 2.85 -16.63 3.23
C GLN A 55 3.34 -16.01 4.55
N LEU A 56 2.90 -14.79 4.88
CA LEU A 56 3.25 -14.13 6.14
C LEU A 56 2.70 -14.89 7.35
N LYS A 57 1.46 -15.39 7.28
CA LYS A 57 0.86 -16.21 8.34
C LYS A 57 1.65 -17.51 8.55
N ASN A 58 2.05 -18.19 7.48
CA ASN A 58 2.85 -19.42 7.59
C ASN A 58 4.22 -19.14 8.20
N LYS A 59 4.93 -18.09 7.74
CA LYS A 59 6.20 -17.65 8.34
C LYS A 59 6.07 -17.26 9.83
N SER A 60 4.93 -16.71 10.24
CA SER A 60 4.69 -16.34 11.65
C SER A 60 4.41 -17.55 12.55
N LYS A 61 3.89 -18.64 11.98
CA LYS A 61 3.65 -19.91 12.70
C LYS A 61 4.91 -20.78 12.79
N GLU A 62 5.85 -20.63 11.85
CA GLU A 62 7.12 -21.37 11.82
C GLU A 62 8.22 -20.75 12.70
N LYS A 63 8.10 -19.50 13.12
CA LYS A 63 8.99 -19.00 14.17
C LYS A 63 8.71 -19.83 15.44
N PRO A 64 9.69 -20.59 15.97
CA PRO A 64 9.52 -21.10 17.32
C PRO A 64 9.23 -19.88 18.19
N LYS A 65 8.24 -19.97 19.07
CA LYS A 65 8.14 -19.02 20.19
C LYS A 65 9.45 -19.17 20.94
N GLU A 66 10.48 -18.41 20.55
CA GLU A 66 11.70 -18.30 21.32
C GLU A 66 11.22 -17.93 22.71
N LYS A 67 11.48 -18.82 23.68
CA LYS A 67 11.43 -18.46 25.08
C LYS A 67 12.49 -17.37 25.23
N VAL A 68 12.15 -16.13 24.88
CA VAL A 68 13.12 -15.05 24.82
C VAL A 68 13.61 -14.91 26.25
N ASN A 69 14.86 -15.30 26.45
CA ASN A 69 15.44 -15.43 27.77
C ASN A 69 15.38 -14.03 28.40
N LYS A 70 14.60 -13.87 29.49
CA LYS A 70 14.32 -12.54 30.08
C LYS A 70 15.61 -11.76 30.36
N LYS A 71 16.69 -12.48 30.70
CA LYS A 71 18.04 -11.95 30.90
C LYS A 71 18.59 -11.25 29.64
N LEU A 72 18.42 -11.83 28.45
CA LEU A 72 18.91 -11.23 27.19
C LEU A 72 18.20 -9.92 26.85
N LYS A 73 16.88 -9.83 27.07
CA LYS A 73 16.14 -8.57 26.89
C LYS A 73 16.67 -7.48 27.82
N ARG A 74 16.91 -7.85 29.08
CA ARG A 74 17.41 -6.89 30.08
C ARG A 74 18.81 -6.38 29.75
N ILE A 75 19.69 -7.22 29.20
CA ILE A 75 21.02 -6.79 28.72
C ILE A 75 20.90 -5.78 27.57
N GLN A 76 19.94 -5.97 26.65
CA GLN A 76 19.71 -5.02 25.54
C GLN A 76 19.18 -3.67 26.03
N GLU A 77 18.30 -3.68 27.04
CA GLU A 77 17.83 -2.45 27.71
C GLU A 77 18.99 -1.70 28.37
N LEU A 78 19.85 -2.40 29.12
CA LEU A 78 21.04 -1.82 29.74
C LEU A 78 22.00 -1.22 28.70
N ASP A 79 22.17 -1.86 27.54
CA ASP A 79 23.02 -1.35 26.46
C ASP A 79 22.43 -0.07 25.85
N SER A 80 21.10 0.05 25.81
CA SER A 80 20.40 1.26 25.36
C SER A 80 20.58 2.41 26.36
N LEU A 81 20.54 2.14 27.66
CA LEU A 81 20.84 3.12 28.72
C LEU A 81 22.30 3.60 28.67
N ARG A 82 23.24 2.70 28.37
CA ARG A 82 24.65 3.06 28.17
C ARG A 82 24.83 3.97 26.96
N LYS A 83 24.17 3.65 25.84
CA LYS A 83 24.22 4.45 24.60
C LYS A 83 23.63 5.84 24.76
N THR A 84 22.61 5.98 25.58
CA THR A 84 21.97 7.28 25.90
C THR A 84 22.75 8.08 26.96
N GLY A 85 23.81 7.53 27.52
CA GLY A 85 24.64 8.20 28.53
C GLY A 85 24.01 8.27 29.93
N ILE A 86 22.91 7.53 30.17
CA ILE A 86 22.24 7.49 31.48
C ILE A 86 23.09 6.72 32.49
N ILE A 87 23.80 5.68 32.02
CA ILE A 87 24.73 4.90 32.84
C ILE A 87 26.13 4.92 32.23
N THR A 88 27.14 4.88 33.10
CA THR A 88 28.53 4.78 32.69
C THR A 88 28.88 3.37 32.22
N LYS A 89 29.98 3.23 31.47
CA LYS A 89 30.46 1.92 31.01
C LYS A 89 30.77 0.97 32.19
N LYS A 90 31.29 1.50 33.31
CA LYS A 90 31.61 0.70 34.50
C LYS A 90 30.35 0.14 35.16
N GLU A 91 29.30 0.95 35.28
CA GLU A 91 28.01 0.53 35.84
C GLU A 91 27.33 -0.51 34.95
N PHE A 92 27.40 -0.34 33.63
CA PHE A 92 26.86 -1.33 32.69
C PHE A 92 27.51 -2.71 32.88
N GLU A 93 28.84 -2.80 32.95
CA GLU A 93 29.52 -4.09 33.11
C GLU A 93 29.17 -4.75 34.45
N LYS A 94 29.06 -3.97 35.52
CA LYS A 94 28.68 -4.46 36.86
C LYS A 94 27.25 -5.02 36.87
N LEU A 95 26.29 -4.26 36.32
CA LEU A 95 24.89 -4.70 36.22
C LEU A 95 24.73 -5.91 35.31
N LYS A 96 25.53 -6.00 34.24
CA LYS A 96 25.55 -7.15 33.34
C LYS A 96 26.08 -8.41 34.04
N SER A 97 27.16 -8.30 34.81
CA SER A 97 27.68 -9.45 35.58
C SER A 97 26.71 -9.89 36.67
N ASP A 98 26.10 -8.95 37.40
CA ASP A 98 25.14 -9.26 38.46
C ASP A 98 23.92 -10.02 37.89
N LEU A 99 23.44 -9.62 36.71
CA LEU A 99 22.33 -10.28 36.02
C LEU A 99 22.66 -11.71 35.54
N LEU A 100 23.93 -11.95 35.16
CA LEU A 100 24.41 -13.27 34.77
C LEU A 100 24.62 -14.19 35.98
N ASN A 101 25.05 -13.62 37.11
CA ASN A 101 25.33 -14.32 38.36
C ASN A 101 24.10 -14.60 39.24
N GLN A 102 22.95 -13.98 38.95
CA GLN A 102 21.67 -14.38 39.56
C GLN A 102 21.28 -15.77 39.04
N ALA A 103 21.52 -16.80 39.86
CA ALA A 103 21.08 -18.18 39.64
C ALA A 103 19.54 -18.27 39.52
#